data_AF-A0A170RYS2-F1
#
_entry.id   AF-A0A170RYS2-F1
#
_cell.length_a   1.000
_cell.length_b   1.000
_cell.length_c   1.000
_cell.angle_alpha   90.00
_cell.angle_beta   90.00
_cell.angle_gamma   90.00
#
_symmetry.space_group_name_H-M   'P 1'
#
loop_
_entity.id
_entity.type
_entity.pdbx_description
1 polymer ?
#
loop_
_entity_poly.entity_id
_entity_poly.type
_entity_poly.pdbx_seq_one_letter_code
_entity_poly.pdbx_strand_id
1 'polypeptide(L)'
;MKSLLVTRPQEDSIIIKETLTNLGFNIYIEPMFSIKYLPVKLNLEYFDLIISTSKHSIIALSKISKNRTQPIITVGDNTKQVAETLGFSSVTSLNGNIHDIISYIHNNSHLKFLYIRGQEITYDLKEIFSNNTI
;
A
#
# COMPACT_ATOMS: atom_id res chain seq x y z
N MET A 1 28.25 12.88 14.40
CA MET A 1 27.40 11.93 13.62
C MET A 1 26.05 11.84 14.33
N LYS A 2 24.93 12.04 13.65
CA LYS A 2 23.60 12.00 14.27
C LYS A 2 23.10 10.55 14.32
N SER A 3 22.38 10.20 15.39
CA SER A 3 21.76 8.87 15.55
C SER A 3 20.26 8.93 15.28
N LEU A 4 19.71 7.92 14.61
CA LEU A 4 18.27 7.76 14.36
C LEU A 4 17.81 6.39 14.88
N LEU A 5 16.61 6.37 15.47
CA LEU A 5 15.91 5.14 15.86
C LEU A 5 14.82 4.84 14.84
N VAL A 6 14.85 3.66 14.23
CA VAL A 6 13.85 3.21 13.26
C VAL A 6 12.93 2.18 13.92
N THR A 7 11.65 2.52 14.00
CA THR A 7 10.62 1.74 14.74
C THR A 7 9.68 0.93 13.86
N ARG A 8 10.00 0.82 12.57
CA ARG A 8 9.23 0.08 11.56
C ARG A 8 9.43 -1.43 11.69
N PRO A 9 8.62 -2.27 11.01
CA PRO A 9 8.83 -3.71 11.00
C PRO A 9 10.25 -4.06 10.58
N GLN A 10 10.78 -5.17 11.11
CA GLN A 10 12.20 -5.53 10.96
C GLN A 10 12.70 -5.46 9.51
N GLU A 11 11.98 -6.06 8.58
CA GLU A 11 12.35 -6.10 7.15
C GLU A 11 12.42 -4.68 6.54
N ASP A 12 11.44 -3.83 6.85
CA ASP A 12 11.41 -2.44 6.42
C ASP A 12 12.59 -1.64 6.99
N SER A 13 12.88 -1.88 8.28
CA SER A 13 13.94 -1.20 9.01
C SER A 13 15.33 -1.52 8.48
N ILE A 14 15.56 -2.76 8.02
CA ILE A 14 16.83 -3.17 7.39
C ILE A 14 17.06 -2.40 6.09
N ILE A 15 16.04 -2.31 5.23
CA ILE A 15 16.12 -1.58 3.95
C ILE A 15 16.41 -0.09 4.20
N ILE A 16 15.69 0.52 5.14
CA ILE A 16 15.87 1.94 5.49
C ILE A 16 17.24 2.19 6.11
N LYS A 17 17.75 1.26 6.93
CA LYS A 17 19.08 1.37 7.55
C LYS A 17 20.18 1.51 6.51
N GLU A 18 20.15 0.72 5.44
CA GLU A 18 21.15 0.81 4.37
C GLU A 18 21.15 2.21 3.74
N THR A 19 19.97 2.70 3.34
CA THR A 19 19.84 4.04 2.74
C THR A 19 20.33 5.15 3.69
N LEU A 20 19.93 5.12 4.96
CA LEU A 20 20.29 6.17 5.91
C LEU A 20 21.76 6.09 6.36
N THR A 21 22.35 4.90 6.42
CA THR A 21 23.78 4.72 6.71
C THR A 21 24.62 5.36 5.61
N ASN A 22 24.24 5.18 4.34
CA ASN A 22 24.89 5.82 3.19
C ASN A 22 24.77 7.36 3.21
N LEU A 23 23.78 7.90 3.92
CA LEU A 23 23.62 9.34 4.15
C LEU A 23 24.38 9.85 5.40
N GLY A 24 25.14 9.00 6.09
CA GLY A 24 26.00 9.36 7.22
C GLY A 24 25.34 9.33 8.61
N PHE A 25 24.19 8.66 8.75
CA PHE A 25 23.51 8.48 10.03
C PHE A 25 23.91 7.18 10.74
N ASN A 26 23.94 7.22 12.08
CA ASN A 26 24.00 6.01 12.91
C ASN A 26 22.58 5.48 13.15
N ILE A 27 22.29 4.25 12.69
CA ILE A 27 20.93 3.70 12.74
C ILE A 27 20.80 2.59 13.77
N TYR A 28 19.85 2.78 14.69
CA TYR A 28 19.36 1.77 15.62
C TYR A 28 18.00 1.28 15.15
N ILE A 29 17.80 -0.04 15.13
CA ILE A 29 16.53 -0.67 14.73
C ILE A 29 15.88 -1.20 16.00
N GLU A 30 14.63 -0.79 16.25
CA GLU A 30 13.81 -1.25 17.38
C GLU A 30 12.36 -1.44 16.90
N PRO A 31 12.02 -2.58 16.28
CA PRO A 31 10.72 -2.77 15.64
C PRO A 31 9.59 -2.77 16.68
N MET A 32 8.66 -1.82 16.55
CA MET A 32 7.54 -1.68 17.51
C MET A 32 6.30 -2.48 17.10
N PHE A 33 6.28 -3.04 15.88
CA PHE A 33 5.20 -3.87 15.39
C PHE A 33 5.69 -4.81 14.28
N SER A 34 4.90 -5.85 14.02
CA SER A 34 5.11 -6.81 12.93
C SER A 34 3.92 -6.83 11.98
N ILE A 35 4.16 -7.16 10.71
CA ILE A 35 3.09 -7.32 9.72
C ILE A 35 2.67 -8.79 9.65
N LYS A 36 1.39 -9.05 9.96
CA LYS A 36 0.77 -10.35 9.73
C LYS A 36 -0.14 -10.28 8.52
N TYR A 37 0.16 -11.09 7.51
CA TYR A 37 -0.66 -11.21 6.31
C TYR A 37 -1.81 -12.19 6.56
N LEU A 38 -3.04 -11.74 6.35
CA LEU A 38 -4.23 -12.54 6.61
C LEU A 38 -4.65 -13.31 5.35
N PRO A 39 -4.90 -14.62 5.45
CA PRO A 39 -5.47 -15.38 4.34
C PRO A 39 -6.94 -15.01 4.17
N VAL A 40 -7.34 -14.64 2.96
CA VAL A 40 -8.73 -14.29 2.62
C VAL A 40 -9.08 -14.95 1.29
N LYS A 41 -10.27 -15.56 1.20
CA LYS A 41 -10.84 -15.96 -0.08
C LYS A 41 -11.49 -14.74 -0.72
N LEU A 42 -10.99 -14.36 -1.88
CA LEU A 42 -11.40 -13.15 -2.59
C LEU A 42 -11.49 -13.46 -4.08
N ASN A 43 -12.65 -13.21 -4.68
CA ASN A 43 -12.77 -13.20 -6.13
C ASN A 43 -12.59 -11.76 -6.64
N LEU A 44 -11.53 -11.53 -7.41
CA LEU A 44 -11.22 -10.21 -7.97
C LEU A 44 -12.15 -9.81 -9.12
N GLU A 45 -12.80 -10.77 -9.77
CA GLU A 45 -13.69 -10.52 -10.92
C GLU A 45 -14.91 -9.67 -10.57
N TYR A 46 -15.25 -9.52 -9.28
CA TYR A 46 -16.34 -8.66 -8.83
C TYR A 46 -15.97 -7.16 -8.80
N PHE A 47 -14.69 -6.84 -9.02
CA PHE A 47 -14.16 -5.49 -8.92
C PHE A 47 -13.49 -5.09 -10.22
N ASP A 48 -13.67 -3.84 -10.60
CA ASP A 48 -13.03 -3.28 -11.79
C ASP A 48 -11.58 -2.89 -11.49
N LEU A 49 -11.31 -2.45 -10.25
CA LEU A 49 -10.03 -1.84 -9.88
C LEU A 49 -9.67 -2.07 -8.41
N ILE A 50 -8.37 -2.25 -8.14
CA ILE A 50 -7.83 -2.36 -6.78
C ILE A 50 -7.18 -1.04 -6.38
N ILE A 51 -7.51 -0.55 -5.18
CA ILE A 51 -6.85 0.58 -4.53
C ILE A 51 -5.87 0.04 -3.48
N SER A 52 -4.62 0.50 -3.54
CA SER A 52 -3.59 0.15 -2.55
C SER A 52 -2.81 1.38 -2.09
N THR A 53 -2.89 1.68 -0.79
CA THR A 53 -2.21 2.83 -0.17
C THR A 53 -0.89 2.45 0.50
N SER A 54 -0.54 1.16 0.52
CA SER A 54 0.66 0.63 1.18
C SER A 54 1.30 -0.49 0.37
N LYS A 55 2.63 -0.61 0.44
CA LYS A 55 3.32 -1.77 -0.11
C LYS A 55 2.88 -3.09 0.55
N HIS A 56 2.48 -3.06 1.83
CA HIS A 56 2.03 -4.27 2.51
C HIS A 56 0.67 -4.77 1.99
N SER A 57 -0.24 -3.91 1.52
CA SER A 57 -1.48 -4.38 0.88
C SER A 57 -1.21 -5.08 -0.47
N ILE A 58 -0.20 -4.63 -1.22
CA ILE A 58 0.25 -5.32 -2.43
C ILE A 58 0.86 -6.70 -2.10
N ILE A 59 1.72 -6.77 -1.09
CA ILE A 59 2.32 -8.04 -0.65
C ILE A 59 1.23 -9.00 -0.14
N ALA A 60 0.19 -8.48 0.53
CA ALA A 60 -0.96 -9.28 0.93
C ALA A 60 -1.71 -9.83 -0.29
N LEU A 61 -2.01 -8.96 -1.27
CA LEU A 61 -2.69 -9.33 -2.51
C LEU A 61 -1.94 -10.43 -3.28
N SER A 62 -0.61 -10.31 -3.39
CA SER A 62 0.20 -11.30 -4.11
C SER A 62 0.18 -12.69 -3.47
N LYS A 63 -0.05 -12.76 -2.15
CA LYS A 63 -0.18 -14.01 -1.38
C LYS A 63 -1.55 -14.65 -1.50
N ILE A 64 -2.62 -13.85 -1.66
CA ILE A 64 -4.01 -14.35 -1.67
C ILE A 64 -4.57 -14.57 -3.09
N SER A 65 -3.96 -13.97 -4.12
CA SER A 65 -4.40 -14.09 -5.51
C SER A 65 -3.23 -14.43 -6.42
N LYS A 66 -3.50 -15.22 -7.49
CA LYS A 66 -2.57 -15.46 -8.59
C LYS A 66 -2.81 -14.53 -9.78
N ASN A 67 -3.92 -13.79 -9.82
CA ASN A 67 -4.18 -12.81 -10.86
C ASN A 67 -3.16 -11.67 -10.72
N ARG A 68 -2.47 -11.37 -11.82
CA ARG A 68 -1.44 -10.32 -11.91
C ARG A 68 -1.81 -9.22 -12.91
N THR A 69 -2.98 -9.32 -13.53
CA THR A 69 -3.44 -8.42 -14.60
C THR A 69 -4.53 -7.47 -14.14
N GLN A 70 -5.15 -7.69 -12.97
CA GLN A 70 -6.14 -6.77 -12.40
C GLN A 70 -5.54 -5.36 -12.27
N PRO A 71 -6.23 -4.30 -12.73
CA PRO A 71 -5.76 -2.93 -12.57
C PRO A 71 -5.60 -2.54 -11.11
N ILE A 72 -4.47 -1.91 -10.79
CA ILE A 72 -4.13 -1.41 -9.45
C ILE A 72 -3.77 0.07 -9.52
N ILE A 73 -4.39 0.86 -8.65
CA ILE A 73 -4.03 2.25 -8.39
C ILE A 73 -3.32 2.33 -7.04
N THR A 74 -2.14 2.96 -7.04
CA THR A 74 -1.34 3.17 -5.84
C THR A 74 -1.19 4.65 -5.54
N VAL A 75 -1.04 5.00 -4.26
CA VAL A 75 -0.77 6.39 -3.84
C VAL A 75 0.56 6.90 -4.38
N GLY A 76 1.64 6.11 -4.27
CA GLY A 76 2.98 6.55 -4.63
C GLY A 76 3.84 5.46 -5.28
N ASP A 77 4.94 5.91 -5.90
CA ASP A 77 5.76 5.08 -6.79
C ASP A 77 6.47 3.91 -6.09
N ASN A 78 6.80 4.05 -4.80
CA ASN A 78 7.39 2.94 -4.04
C ASN A 78 6.44 1.73 -4.00
N THR A 79 5.14 1.97 -3.77
CA THR A 79 4.13 0.91 -3.75
C THR A 79 3.94 0.31 -5.14
N LYS A 80 3.97 1.13 -6.19
CA LYS A 80 3.92 0.68 -7.59
C LYS A 80 5.09 -0.25 -7.91
N GLN A 81 6.32 0.15 -7.59
CA GLN A 81 7.52 -0.66 -7.84
C GLN A 81 7.47 -2.02 -7.14
N VAL A 82 6.95 -2.07 -5.91
CA VAL A 82 6.74 -3.34 -5.20
C VAL A 82 5.73 -4.22 -5.92
N ALA A 83 4.65 -3.65 -6.47
CA ALA A 83 3.67 -4.41 -7.24
C ALA A 83 4.26 -4.96 -8.54
N GLU A 84 5.00 -4.14 -9.28
CA GLU A 84 5.70 -4.57 -10.51
C GLU A 84 6.70 -5.69 -10.22
N THR A 85 7.48 -5.58 -9.14
CA THR A 85 8.43 -6.62 -8.70
C THR A 85 7.73 -7.94 -8.34
N LEU A 86 6.49 -7.87 -7.86
CA LEU A 86 5.65 -9.04 -7.55
C LEU A 86 4.87 -9.56 -8.77
N GLY A 87 5.12 -8.99 -9.95
CA GLY A 87 4.61 -9.42 -11.24
C GLY A 87 3.29 -8.79 -11.66
N PHE A 88 2.75 -7.81 -10.92
CA PHE A 88 1.53 -7.11 -11.33
C PHE A 88 1.81 -6.23 -12.55
N SER A 89 1.08 -6.45 -13.65
CA SER A 89 1.37 -5.83 -14.95
C SER A 89 0.57 -4.57 -15.25
N SER A 90 -0.49 -4.30 -14.48
CA SER A 90 -1.36 -3.13 -14.65
C SER A 90 -1.38 -2.31 -13.36
N VAL A 91 -0.36 -1.48 -13.17
CA VAL A 91 -0.19 -0.68 -11.95
C VAL A 91 0.08 0.78 -12.28
N THR A 92 -0.79 1.66 -11.80
CA THR A 92 -0.68 3.11 -11.98
C THR A 92 -0.51 3.78 -10.64
N SER A 93 0.53 4.60 -10.50
CA SER A 93 0.74 5.45 -9.34
C SER A 93 0.11 6.81 -9.62
N LEU A 94 -0.66 7.34 -8.67
CA LEU A 94 -1.11 8.73 -8.73
C LEU A 94 0.01 9.71 -8.32
N ASN A 95 1.13 9.19 -7.80
CA ASN A 95 2.27 9.95 -7.28
C ASN A 95 1.85 11.13 -6.39
N GLY A 96 0.98 10.83 -5.42
CA GLY A 96 0.32 11.84 -4.62
C GLY A 96 0.08 11.37 -3.19
N ASN A 97 -1.06 11.75 -2.66
CA ASN A 97 -1.49 11.44 -1.31
C ASN A 97 -2.92 10.85 -1.32
N ILE A 98 -3.53 10.75 -0.14
CA ILE A 98 -4.86 10.17 -0.01
C ILE A 98 -5.97 10.97 -0.71
N HIS A 99 -5.83 12.30 -0.81
CA HIS A 99 -6.80 13.17 -1.49
C HIS A 99 -6.82 12.95 -3.01
N ASP A 100 -5.70 12.54 -3.60
CA ASP A 100 -5.63 12.17 -5.01
C ASP A 100 -6.39 10.85 -5.26
N ILE A 101 -6.29 9.89 -4.33
CA ILE A 101 -7.09 8.66 -4.37
C ILE A 101 -8.59 8.98 -4.24
N ILE A 102 -8.96 9.89 -3.33
CA ILE A 102 -10.37 10.30 -3.14
C ILE A 102 -10.90 10.93 -4.43
N SER A 103 -10.14 11.86 -5.02
CA SER A 103 -10.50 12.51 -6.29
C SER A 103 -10.61 11.49 -7.43
N TYR A 104 -9.68 10.54 -7.50
CA TYR A 104 -9.70 9.48 -8.50
C TYR A 104 -10.95 8.60 -8.37
N ILE A 105 -11.30 8.17 -7.16
CA ILE A 105 -12.50 7.36 -6.91
C ILE A 105 -13.76 8.16 -7.26
N HIS A 106 -13.82 9.44 -6.90
CA HIS A 106 -14.97 10.29 -7.20
C HIS A 106 -15.20 10.45 -8.71
N ASN A 107 -14.12 10.72 -9.46
CA ASN A 107 -14.16 10.86 -10.92
C ASN A 107 -14.45 9.53 -11.65
N ASN A 108 -14.25 8.40 -10.99
CA ASN A 108 -14.47 7.06 -11.52
C ASN A 108 -15.54 6.31 -10.72
N SER A 109 -16.53 7.02 -10.18
CA SER A 109 -17.58 6.48 -9.29
C SER A 109 -18.45 5.38 -9.91
N HIS A 110 -18.41 5.23 -11.23
CA HIS A 110 -19.06 4.14 -11.96
C HIS A 110 -18.35 2.78 -11.80
N LEU A 111 -17.09 2.76 -11.36
CA LEU A 111 -16.30 1.54 -11.14
C LEU A 111 -16.54 0.96 -9.75
N LYS A 112 -16.41 -0.37 -9.65
CA LYS A 112 -16.38 -1.11 -8.38
C LYS A 112 -14.95 -1.24 -7.90
N PHE A 113 -14.62 -0.52 -6.84
CA PHE A 113 -13.30 -0.54 -6.24
C PHE A 113 -13.18 -1.60 -5.14
N LEU A 114 -12.05 -2.31 -5.13
CA LEU A 114 -11.58 -3.07 -3.98
C LEU A 114 -10.46 -2.30 -3.27
N TYR A 115 -10.70 -1.82 -2.05
CA TYR A 115 -9.67 -1.21 -1.22
C TYR A 115 -9.02 -2.25 -0.31
N ILE A 116 -7.75 -2.61 -0.57
CA ILE A 116 -6.98 -3.55 0.25
C ILE A 116 -6.13 -2.75 1.24
N ARG A 117 -6.24 -3.09 2.52
CA ARG A 117 -5.58 -2.37 3.63
C ARG A 117 -5.25 -3.28 4.80
N GLY A 118 -4.44 -2.76 5.72
CA GLY A 118 -4.30 -3.33 7.06
C GLY A 118 -5.51 -3.03 7.94
N GLN A 119 -5.56 -3.67 9.11
CA GLN A 119 -6.56 -3.38 10.14
C GLN A 119 -6.34 -1.95 10.67
N GLU A 120 -5.13 -1.67 11.13
CA GLU A 120 -4.70 -0.32 11.52
C GLU A 120 -4.45 0.55 10.28
N ILE A 121 -5.02 1.74 10.27
CA ILE A 121 -4.95 2.69 9.15
C ILE A 121 -4.81 4.13 9.63
N THR A 122 -4.27 4.97 8.75
CA THR A 122 -4.24 6.42 8.93
C THR A 122 -5.49 7.10 8.34
N TYR A 123 -6.04 6.54 7.26
CA TYR A 123 -7.22 7.08 6.57
C TYR A 123 -8.21 5.98 6.21
N ASP A 124 -9.47 6.16 6.61
CA ASP A 124 -10.53 5.22 6.28
C ASP A 124 -11.30 5.71 5.05
N LEU A 125 -10.85 5.26 3.87
CA LEU A 125 -11.56 5.56 2.61
C LEU A 125 -13.00 5.06 2.64
N LYS A 126 -13.28 3.93 3.31
CA LYS A 126 -14.65 3.41 3.38
C LYS A 126 -15.53 4.38 4.16
N GLU A 127 -15.05 4.87 5.30
CA GLU A 127 -15.78 5.86 6.10
C GLU A 127 -16.00 7.17 5.33
N ILE A 128 -14.96 7.68 4.66
CA ILE A 128 -15.03 8.91 3.86
C ILE A 128 -16.12 8.81 2.78
N PHE A 129 -16.22 7.69 2.09
CA PHE A 129 -17.25 7.48 1.05
C PHE A 129 -18.60 6.98 1.60
N SER A 130 -18.68 6.52 2.85
CA SER A 130 -19.95 6.18 3.50
C SER A 130 -20.63 7.40 4.13
N ASN A 131 -19.83 8.35 4.63
CA ASN A 131 -20.34 9.57 5.27
C ASN A 131 -20.61 10.70 4.27
N ASN A 132 -19.98 10.66 3.09
CA ASN A 132 -20.38 11.48 1.93
C ASN A 132 -21.58 10.83 1.23
N THR A 133 -22.71 10.84 1.92
CA THR A 133 -24.00 10.69 1.24
C THR A 133 -24.18 11.96 0.40
N ILE A 134 -24.08 11.82 -0.92
CA ILE A 134 -24.63 12.80 -1.87
C ILE A 134 -26.14 12.75 -1.75
#